data_AF-A0A5A9G3J5-F1
#
_entry.id   AF-A0A5A9G3J5-F1
#
_cell.length_a   1.000
_cell.length_b   1.000
_cell.length_c   1.000
_cell.angle_alpha   90.00
_cell.angle_beta   90.00
_cell.angle_gamma   90.00
#
_symmetry.space_group_name_H-M   'P 1'
#
loop_
_entity.id
_entity.type
_entity.pdbx_description
1 polymer ?
#
loop_
_entity_poly.entity_id
_entity_poly.type
_entity_poly.pdbx_seq_one_letter_code
_entity_poly.pdbx_strand_id
1 'polypeptide(L)'
;MRHFTWNPQKRSTHTGTHEPSEELTRVALSKPVETEDGVLPAGSMGTVVGVYRCGAAYEVEFAKPFHTVATVMPDAIRHTRA
;
A
#
# COMPACT_ATOMS: atom_id res chain seq x y z
N MET A 1 15.86 -22.25 -5.27
CA MET A 1 14.43 -22.02 -5.58
C MET A 1 13.70 -21.97 -4.24
N ARG A 2 13.29 -20.79 -3.77
CA ARG A 2 12.60 -20.66 -2.47
C ARG A 2 11.11 -20.52 -2.74
N HIS A 3 10.33 -21.49 -2.25
CA HIS A 3 8.88 -21.48 -2.27
C HIS A 3 8.37 -20.28 -1.44
N PHE A 4 7.71 -19.35 -2.11
CA PHE A 4 6.97 -18.25 -1.48
C PHE A 4 5.67 -18.84 -0.91
N THR A 5 5.61 -19.08 0.39
CA THR A 5 4.36 -19.53 1.04
C THR A 5 3.65 -18.30 1.59
N TRP A 6 2.65 -17.84 0.84
CA TRP A 6 1.68 -16.85 1.27
C TRP A 6 0.97 -17.33 2.55
N ASN A 7 1.08 -16.57 3.64
CA ASN A 7 0.40 -16.85 4.90
C ASN A 7 -0.69 -15.78 5.17
N PRO A 8 -1.98 -16.09 4.98
CA PRO A 8 -3.08 -15.13 5.13
C PRO A 8 -3.42 -14.76 6.59
N GLN A 9 -2.71 -15.30 7.59
CA GLN A 9 -3.14 -15.22 8.99
C GLN A 9 -2.58 -14.05 9.81
N LYS A 10 -1.75 -13.15 9.26
CA LYS A 10 -1.40 -11.88 9.94
C LYS A 10 -2.43 -10.78 9.68
N ARG A 11 -3.71 -11.04 9.99
CA ARG A 11 -4.76 -10.00 10.02
C ARG A 11 -4.65 -9.22 11.34
N SER A 12 -4.17 -7.99 11.27
CA SER A 12 -4.35 -7.02 12.36
C SER A 12 -5.83 -6.69 12.51
N THR A 13 -6.40 -6.94 13.68
CA THR A 13 -7.74 -6.51 14.08
C THR A 13 -7.72 -5.02 14.43
N HIS A 14 -7.74 -4.15 13.42
CA HIS A 14 -8.14 -2.75 13.63
C HIS A 14 -9.54 -2.57 13.08
N THR A 15 -10.52 -2.56 13.99
CA THR A 15 -11.89 -2.12 13.75
C THR A 15 -11.93 -0.59 13.67
N GLY A 16 -11.23 -0.03 12.69
CA GLY A 16 -11.50 1.32 12.20
C GLY A 16 -12.16 1.15 10.85
N THR A 17 -13.35 1.71 10.65
CA THR A 17 -13.94 1.86 9.32
C THR A 17 -13.01 2.76 8.51
N HIS A 18 -12.01 2.17 7.86
CA HIS A 18 -11.24 2.87 6.85
C HIS A 18 -12.08 2.83 5.59
N GLU A 19 -12.72 3.95 5.26
CA GLU A 19 -13.34 4.12 3.95
C GLU A 19 -12.29 3.76 2.88
N PRO A 20 -12.64 2.98 1.84
CA PRO A 20 -11.70 2.63 0.79
C PRO A 20 -11.11 3.89 0.15
N SER A 21 -9.81 3.88 -0.13
CA SER A 21 -9.23 4.95 -0.96
C SER A 21 -9.78 4.85 -2.38
N GLU A 22 -10.11 6.00 -2.96
CA GLU A 22 -10.46 6.10 -4.38
C GLU A 22 -9.20 6.18 -5.24
N GLU A 23 -9.33 5.87 -6.53
CA GLU A 23 -8.27 6.15 -7.50
C GLU A 23 -7.94 7.65 -7.51
N LEU A 24 -6.69 7.97 -7.88
CA LEU A 24 -6.11 9.32 -7.87
C LEU A 24 -6.00 9.95 -6.47
N THR A 25 -6.33 9.21 -5.40
CA THR A 25 -6.09 9.63 -4.03
C THR A 25 -4.61 9.58 -3.70
N ARG A 26 -4.11 10.61 -3.03
CA ARG A 26 -2.74 10.65 -2.52
C ARG A 26 -2.65 9.98 -1.15
N VAL A 27 -1.64 9.12 -0.98
CA VAL A 27 -1.41 8.35 0.24
C VAL A 27 0.05 8.40 0.67
N ALA A 28 0.28 8.19 1.96
CA ALA A 28 1.60 7.97 2.53
C ALA A 28 1.69 6.54 3.05
N LEU A 29 2.84 5.87 2.87
CA LEU A 29 3.10 4.60 3.53
C LEU A 29 3.19 4.78 5.05
N SER A 30 2.50 3.94 5.82
CA SER A 30 2.57 3.92 7.29
C SER A 30 3.75 3.10 7.82
N LYS A 31 4.26 2.17 7.00
CA LYS A 31 5.38 1.26 7.28
C LYS A 31 6.17 1.00 6.00
N PRO A 32 7.43 0.51 6.07
CA PRO A 32 8.18 0.15 4.88
C PRO A 32 7.47 -0.94 4.06
N VAL A 33 7.59 -0.85 2.74
CA VAL A 33 7.05 -1.83 1.79
C VAL A 33 8.18 -2.31 0.88
N GLU A 34 8.34 -3.63 0.80
CA GLU A 34 9.29 -4.28 -0.12
C GLU A 34 8.66 -4.36 -1.52
N THR A 35 9.42 -3.96 -2.53
CA THR A 35 9.08 -4.11 -3.95
C THR A 35 10.24 -4.81 -4.67
N GLU A 36 10.06 -5.14 -5.94
CA GLU A 36 11.11 -5.77 -6.75
C GLU A 36 12.32 -4.83 -6.97
N ASP A 37 12.07 -3.52 -6.98
CA ASP A 37 13.08 -2.48 -7.23
C ASP A 37 13.78 -2.01 -5.94
N GLY A 38 13.28 -2.40 -4.75
CA GLY A 38 13.87 -2.05 -3.47
C GLY A 38 12.85 -1.88 -2.34
N VAL A 39 13.24 -1.21 -1.26
CA VAL A 39 12.36 -0.93 -0.13
C VAL A 39 11.89 0.53 -0.18
N LEU A 40 10.58 0.73 -0.25
CA LEU A 40 9.95 2.03 -0.05
C LEU A 40 9.86 2.30 1.46
N PRO A 41 10.45 3.39 1.99
CA PRO A 41 10.38 3.69 3.42
C PRO A 41 8.98 4.13 3.85
N ALA A 42 8.71 4.03 5.16
CA ALA A 42 7.54 4.69 5.76
C ALA A 42 7.58 6.20 5.46
N GLY A 43 6.41 6.78 5.19
CA GLY A 43 6.27 8.17 4.76
C GLY A 43 6.45 8.40 3.27
N SER A 44 6.85 7.39 2.48
CA SER A 44 6.84 7.50 1.02
C SER A 44 5.46 7.86 0.51
N MET A 45 5.43 8.89 -0.34
CA MET A 45 4.21 9.46 -0.92
C MET A 45 3.94 8.84 -2.28
N GLY A 46 2.73 8.35 -2.47
CA GLY A 46 2.28 7.78 -3.73
C GLY A 46 0.85 8.20 -4.08
N THR A 47 0.43 7.82 -5.29
CA THR A 47 -0.93 8.04 -5.80
C THR A 47 -1.56 6.68 -6.06
N VAL A 48 -2.79 6.48 -5.56
CA VAL A 48 -3.57 5.27 -5.88
C VAL A 48 -3.91 5.30 -7.37
N VAL A 49 -3.49 4.28 -8.12
CA VAL A 49 -3.78 4.13 -9.56
C VAL A 49 -4.73 2.97 -9.85
N GLY A 50 -5.04 2.15 -8.85
CA GLY A 50 -6.03 1.08 -8.95
C GLY A 50 -6.53 0.61 -7.57
N VAL A 51 -7.79 0.19 -7.50
CA VAL A 51 -8.43 -0.31 -6.27
C VAL A 51 -8.90 -1.75 -6.46
N TYR A 52 -8.40 -2.67 -5.64
CA TYR A 52 -8.79 -4.07 -5.68
C TYR A 52 -9.88 -4.40 -4.67
N ARG A 53 -10.94 -5.09 -5.14
CA ARG A 53 -12.01 -5.69 -4.30
C ARG A 53 -12.52 -4.73 -3.21
N CYS A 54 -12.98 -3.55 -3.61
CA CYS A 54 -13.51 -2.53 -2.70
C CYS A 54 -12.53 -2.13 -1.58
N GLY A 55 -11.24 -2.00 -1.91
CA GLY A 55 -10.21 -1.56 -0.96
C GLY A 55 -9.56 -2.68 -0.16
N ALA A 56 -9.60 -3.93 -0.63
CA ALA A 56 -8.82 -5.02 -0.05
C ALA A 56 -7.31 -4.86 -0.29
N ALA A 57 -6.93 -4.17 -1.38
CA ALA A 57 -5.58 -3.74 -1.72
C ALA A 57 -5.63 -2.57 -2.72
N TYR A 58 -4.51 -1.90 -2.90
CA TYR A 58 -4.37 -0.74 -3.79
C TYR A 58 -3.13 -0.89 -4.66
N GLU A 59 -3.21 -0.53 -5.93
CA GLU A 59 -2.01 -0.19 -6.70
C GLU A 59 -1.65 1.25 -6.42
N VAL A 60 -0.41 1.48 -5.99
CA VAL A 60 0.08 2.81 -5.68
C VAL A 60 1.35 3.06 -6.49
N GLU A 61 1.32 4.13 -7.29
CA GLU A 61 2.49 4.62 -8.02
C GLU A 61 3.30 5.56 -7.12
N PHE A 62 4.61 5.27 -7.03
CA PHE A 62 5.59 6.08 -6.32
C PHE A 62 6.60 6.63 -7.31
N ALA A 63 7.04 7.87 -7.11
CA ALA A 63 8.12 8.49 -7.89
C ALA A 63 9.44 8.63 -7.10
N LYS A 64 9.37 8.53 -5.76
CA LYS A 64 10.51 8.68 -4.85
C LYS A 64 10.42 7.63 -3.74
N PRO A 65 11.55 7.11 -3.24
CA PRO A 65 12.93 7.40 -3.66
C PRO A 65 13.31 6.89 -5.06
N PHE A 66 12.52 5.99 -5.64
CA PHE A 66 12.62 5.54 -7.02
C PHE A 66 11.21 5.37 -7.58
N HIS A 67 11.10 5.24 -8.91
CA HIS A 67 9.82 5.02 -9.57
C HIS A 67 9.44 3.54 -9.51
N THR A 68 8.23 3.23 -9.05
CA THR A 68 7.69 1.86 -9.00
C THR A 68 6.16 1.90 -8.80
N VAL A 69 5.45 0.86 -9.22
CA VAL A 69 4.04 0.63 -8.87
C VAL A 69 3.97 -0.59 -7.96
N ALA A 70 3.43 -0.42 -6.77
CA ALA A 70 3.36 -1.49 -5.77
C ALA A 70 1.91 -1.81 -5.42
N THR A 71 1.62 -3.10 -5.22
CA THR A 71 0.40 -3.51 -4.52
C THR A 71 0.59 -3.30 -3.02
N VAL A 72 -0.22 -2.43 -2.44
CA VAL A 72 -0.13 -2.03 -1.04
C VAL A 72 -1.41 -2.40 -0.29
N MET A 73 -1.23 -2.97 0.90
CA MET A 73 -2.35 -3.34 1.76
C MET A 73 -2.93 -2.12 2.48
N PRO A 74 -4.23 -2.13 2.85
CA PRO A 74 -4.88 -0.99 3.51
C PRO A 74 -4.20 -0.58 4.82
N ASP A 75 -3.66 -1.54 5.56
CA ASP A 75 -2.97 -1.30 6.82
C ASP A 75 -1.59 -0.62 6.65
N ALA A 76 -1.10 -0.54 5.40
CA ALA A 76 0.18 0.06 5.05
C ALA A 76 0.05 1.48 4.49
N ILE A 77 -1.18 2.02 4.36
CA ILE A 77 -1.41 3.38 3.84
C ILE A 77 -2.08 4.28 4.88
N ARG A 78 -1.81 5.58 4.77
CA ARG A 78 -2.55 6.64 5.44
C ARG A 78 -2.97 7.68 4.43
N HIS A 79 -4.22 8.12 4.51
CA HIS A 79 -4.69 9.26 3.74
C HIS A 79 -3.95 10.52 4.18
N THR A 80 -3.41 11.24 3.19
CA THR A 80 -2.96 12.61 3.43
C THR A 80 -4.12 13.54 3.16
N ARG A 81 -4.62 14.20 4.21
CA ARG A 81 -5.60 15.28 4.03
C ARG A 81 -4.90 16.42 3.27
N ALA A 82 -5.57 16.97 2.27
CA ALA A 82 -5.16 18.21 1.63
C ALA A 82 -5.23 19.38 2.62
#